data_AF-A0A819DPZ2-F1
#
_entry.id   AF-A0A819DPZ2-F1
#
_cell.length_a   1.000
_cell.length_b   1.000
_cell.length_c   1.000
_cell.angle_alpha   90.00
_cell.angle_beta   90.00
_cell.angle_gamma   90.00
#
_symmetry.space_group_name_H-M   'P 1'
#
loop_
_entity.id
_entity.type
_entity.pdbx_description
1 polymer ?
#
loop_
_entity_poly.entity_id
_entity_poly.type
_entity_poly.pdbx_seq_one_letter_code
_entity_poly.pdbx_strand_id
1 'polypeptide(L)'
;ILAQSKKHVFDITYDNLMKDPIGVVHQIYDYFDLHWSNEMEMAIRDWLLKNPQGKQGRHTYSLAEFGLNREDIETRYADYINLFLSSDNQSISTTSVSS
;
A
#
# COMPACT_ATOMS: atom_id res chain seq x y z
N ILE A 1 29.23 18.88 -5.31
CA ILE A 1 28.63 17.87 -4.40
C ILE A 1 27.13 17.99 -4.59
N LEU A 2 26.51 17.10 -5.37
CA LEU A 2 25.07 17.12 -5.56
C LEU A 2 24.45 16.55 -4.30
N ALA A 3 23.88 17.42 -3.45
CA ALA A 3 23.00 16.99 -2.39
C ALA A 3 21.80 16.31 -3.05
N GLN A 4 21.68 15.00 -2.85
CA GLN A 4 20.48 14.27 -3.24
C GLN A 4 19.34 14.85 -2.40
N SER A 5 18.46 15.62 -3.03
CA SER A 5 17.28 16.18 -2.38
C SER A 5 16.52 15.03 -1.72
N LYS A 6 16.48 15.02 -0.38
CA LYS A 6 15.54 14.15 0.35
C LYS A 6 14.15 14.51 -0.16
N LYS A 7 13.41 13.56 -0.72
CA LYS A 7 12.04 13.85 -1.17
C LYS A 7 11.20 14.04 0.10
N HIS A 8 10.29 15.00 0.08
CA HIS A 8 9.36 15.23 1.21
C HIS A 8 8.21 14.19 1.26
N VAL A 9 8.27 13.17 0.40
CA VAL A 9 7.22 12.19 0.19
C VAL A 9 7.84 10.79 0.23
N PHE A 10 7.17 9.88 0.92
CA PHE A 10 7.49 8.46 0.99
C PHE A 10 6.26 7.66 0.52
N ASP A 11 6.40 6.97 -0.61
CA ASP A 11 5.32 6.21 -1.25
C ASP A 11 5.26 4.79 -0.70
N ILE A 12 4.07 4.32 -0.32
CA ILE A 12 3.81 2.97 0.19
C ILE A 12 2.63 2.38 -0.55
N THR A 13 2.77 1.17 -1.09
CA THR A 13 1.65 0.43 -1.66
C THR A 13 0.80 -0.18 -0.55
N TYR A 14 -0.51 -0.29 -0.79
CA TYR A 14 -1.44 -0.89 0.16
C TYR A 14 -1.03 -2.32 0.53
N ASP A 15 -0.57 -3.11 -0.44
CA ASP A 15 -0.15 -4.49 -0.22
C ASP A 15 1.07 -4.60 0.69
N ASN A 16 2.06 -3.70 0.52
CA ASN A 16 3.22 -3.65 1.41
C ASN A 16 2.82 -3.26 2.85
N LEU A 17 1.89 -2.30 2.99
CA LEU A 17 1.35 -1.92 4.29
C LEU A 17 0.58 -3.05 4.98
N MET A 18 -0.23 -3.81 4.23
CA MET A 18 -1.00 -4.92 4.78
C MET A 18 -0.13 -6.11 5.15
N LYS A 19 0.96 -6.34 4.41
CA LYS A 19 1.89 -7.45 4.65
C LYS A 19 2.75 -7.25 5.89
N ASP A 20 3.27 -6.05 6.09
CA ASP A 20 4.12 -5.72 7.26
C ASP A 20 3.92 -4.27 7.70
N PRO A 21 2.88 -3.98 8.49
CA PRO A 21 2.58 -2.62 8.93
C PRO A 21 3.68 -2.04 9.83
N ILE A 22 4.37 -2.87 10.62
CA ILE A 22 5.42 -2.39 11.53
C ILE A 22 6.68 -2.06 10.75
N GLY A 23 7.11 -2.95 9.84
CA GLY A 23 8.24 -2.70 8.96
C GLY A 23 8.04 -1.45 8.11
N VAL A 24 6.82 -1.20 7.62
CA VAL A 24 6.49 0.03 6.90
C VAL A 24 6.62 1.27 7.79
N VAL A 25 6.10 1.26 9.01
CA VAL A 25 6.24 2.43 9.91
C VAL A 25 7.72 2.66 10.27
N HIS A 26 8.50 1.60 10.47
CA HIS A 26 9.95 1.72 10.65
C HIS A 26 10.64 2.37 9.45
N GLN A 27 10.30 1.97 8.22
CA GLN A 27 10.84 2.57 7.00
C GLN A 27 10.49 4.06 6.87
N ILE A 28 9.28 4.48 7.26
CA ILE A 28 8.88 5.89 7.29
C ILE A 28 9.80 6.68 8.24
N TYR A 29 10.03 6.16 9.44
CA TYR A 29 10.86 6.84 10.44
C TYR A 29 12.30 6.98 9.97
N ASP A 30 12.87 5.90 9.41
CA ASP A 30 14.20 5.90 8.82
C ASP A 30 14.31 6.91 7.66
N TYR A 31 13.32 6.92 6.75
CA TYR A 31 13.30 7.82 5.60
C TYR A 31 13.31 9.30 6.00
N PHE A 32 12.63 9.67 7.08
CA PHE A 32 12.53 11.04 7.55
C PHE A 32 13.55 11.40 8.66
N ASP A 33 14.52 10.53 8.96
CA ASP A 33 15.47 10.66 10.09
C ASP A 33 14.77 10.90 11.45
N LEU A 34 13.63 10.25 11.67
CA LEU A 34 12.89 10.34 12.92
C LEU A 34 13.39 9.28 13.91
N HIS A 35 13.40 9.62 15.20
CA HIS A 35 13.84 8.70 16.24
C HIS A 35 12.88 7.51 16.40
N TRP A 36 13.42 6.29 16.30
CA TRP A 36 12.72 5.05 16.61
C TRP A 36 13.00 4.60 18.05
N SER A 37 11.96 4.35 18.84
CA SER A 37 12.06 3.87 20.21
C SER A 37 11.28 2.58 20.40
N ASN A 38 11.72 1.76 21.36
CA ASN A 38 11.07 0.49 21.67
C ASN A 38 9.63 0.70 22.20
N GLU A 39 9.42 1.78 22.96
CA GLU A 39 8.11 2.13 23.52
C GLU A 39 7.10 2.46 22.43
N MET A 40 7.55 3.17 21.38
CA MET A 40 6.72 3.49 20.22
C MET A 40 6.35 2.22 19.44
N GLU A 41 7.31 1.33 19.19
CA GLU A 41 7.03 0.06 18.51
C GLU A 41 6.00 -0.77 19.30
N MET A 42 6.14 -0.84 20.63
CA MET A 42 5.16 -1.51 21.50
C MET A 42 3.77 -0.87 21.38
N ALA A 43 3.69 0.46 21.37
CA ALA A 43 2.42 1.17 21.22
C ALA A 43 1.74 0.88 19.87
N ILE A 44 2.52 0.80 18.78
CA ILE A 44 2.03 0.44 17.44
C ILE A 44 1.50 -1.01 17.44
N ARG A 45 2.27 -1.95 18.02
CA ARG A 45 1.87 -3.36 18.17
C ARG A 45 0.56 -3.50 18.94
N ASP A 46 0.45 -2.81 20.07
CA ASP A 46 -0.77 -2.80 20.89
C ASP A 46 -1.98 -2.23 20.15
N TRP A 47 -1.76 -1.18 19.34
CA TRP A 47 -2.81 -0.60 18.53
C TRP A 47 -3.31 -1.58 17.45
N LEU A 48 -2.39 -2.26 16.77
CA LEU A 48 -2.72 -3.27 15.74
C LEU A 48 -3.52 -4.44 16.34
N LEU A 49 -3.16 -4.90 17.54
CA LEU A 49 -3.90 -5.95 18.26
C LEU A 49 -5.34 -5.53 18.58
N LYS A 50 -5.55 -4.26 18.95
CA LYS A 50 -6.88 -3.72 19.30
C LYS A 50 -7.72 -3.38 18.06
N ASN A 51 -7.08 -3.16 16.92
CA ASN A 51 -7.70 -2.70 15.67
C ASN A 51 -7.39 -3.65 14.50
N PRO A 52 -7.84 -4.92 14.56
CA PRO A 52 -7.64 -5.83 13.44
C PRO A 52 -8.36 -5.32 12.19
N GLN A 53 -7.63 -5.27 11.08
CA GLN A 53 -8.14 -4.95 9.74
C GLN A 53 -9.22 -5.97 9.33
N GLY A 54 -10.23 -5.53 8.58
CA GLY A 54 -11.27 -6.43 8.03
C GLY A 54 -12.54 -6.63 8.89
N LYS A 55 -12.79 -5.78 9.90
CA LYS A 55 -14.08 -5.78 10.65
C LYS A 55 -15.30 -5.44 9.79
N GLN A 56 -15.10 -4.86 8.62
CA GLN A 56 -16.14 -4.62 7.62
C GLN A 56 -15.85 -5.58 6.46
N GLY A 57 -16.81 -6.44 6.13
CA GLY A 57 -16.64 -7.53 5.15
C GLY A 57 -16.16 -7.05 3.78
N ARG A 58 -15.65 -7.97 2.95
CA ARG A 58 -15.26 -7.63 1.57
C ARG A 58 -16.47 -7.17 0.79
N HIS A 59 -16.45 -5.92 0.34
CA HIS A 59 -17.34 -5.44 -0.69
C HIS A 59 -16.78 -5.85 -2.05
N THR A 60 -17.45 -6.77 -2.72
CA THR A 60 -17.14 -7.12 -4.11
C THR A 60 -17.78 -6.09 -5.00
N TYR A 61 -16.96 -5.32 -5.72
CA TYR A 61 -17.41 -4.41 -6.77
C TYR A 61 -16.84 -4.88 -8.10
N SER A 62 -17.64 -4.85 -9.17
CA SER A 62 -17.15 -5.09 -10.52
C SER A 62 -17.12 -3.80 -11.32
N LEU A 63 -16.11 -3.63 -12.19
CA LEU A 63 -16.01 -2.45 -13.06
C LEU A 63 -17.24 -2.31 -13.97
N ALA A 64 -17.81 -3.45 -14.38
CA ALA A 64 -18.98 -3.53 -15.24
C ALA A 64 -20.23 -2.90 -14.60
N GLU A 65 -20.38 -2.94 -13.27
CA GLU A 65 -21.50 -2.30 -12.54
C GLU A 65 -21.52 -0.79 -12.73
N PHE A 66 -20.39 -0.19 -13.09
CA PHE A 66 -20.22 1.25 -13.31
C PHE A 66 -20.02 1.60 -14.78
N GLY A 67 -20.19 0.64 -15.69
CA GLY A 67 -19.93 0.84 -17.12
C GLY A 67 -18.46 1.07 -17.46
N LEU A 68 -17.54 0.68 -16.57
CA LEU A 68 -16.09 0.82 -16.76
C LEU A 68 -15.51 -0.47 -17.33
N ASN A 69 -14.52 -0.34 -18.21
CA ASN A 69 -13.70 -1.45 -18.68
C ASN A 69 -12.25 -1.29 -18.17
N ARG A 70 -11.49 -2.39 -18.19
CA ARG A 70 -10.14 -2.43 -17.60
C ARG A 70 -9.14 -1.72 -18.50
N GLU A 71 -9.27 -1.92 -19.81
CA GLU A 71 -8.36 -1.42 -20.83
C GLU A 71 -8.32 0.12 -20.83
N ASP A 72 -9.47 0.77 -20.64
CA ASP A 72 -9.59 2.22 -20.52
C ASP A 72 -8.93 2.73 -19.24
N ILE A 73 -9.07 1.99 -18.12
CA ILE A 73 -8.41 2.34 -16.85
C ILE A 73 -6.90 2.21 -16.99
N GLU A 74 -6.40 1.10 -17.50
CA GLU A 74 -4.97 0.87 -17.70
C GLU A 74 -4.37 1.91 -18.64
N THR A 75 -5.06 2.25 -19.73
CA THR A 75 -4.64 3.30 -20.65
C THR A 75 -4.63 4.67 -19.98
N ARG A 76 -5.70 4.99 -19.24
CA ARG A 76 -5.86 6.30 -18.59
C ARG A 76 -4.85 6.53 -17.46
N TYR A 77 -4.46 5.48 -16.75
CA TYR A 77 -3.56 5.53 -15.60
C TYR A 77 -2.18 4.92 -15.90
N ALA A 78 -1.83 4.75 -17.17
CA ALA A 78 -0.58 4.11 -17.59
C ALA A 78 0.65 4.72 -16.94
N ASP A 79 0.72 6.06 -16.87
CA ASP A 79 1.84 6.77 -16.24
C ASP A 79 1.95 6.45 -14.74
N TYR A 80 0.82 6.43 -14.03
CA TYR A 80 0.80 6.09 -12.61
C TYR A 80 1.20 4.63 -12.37
N ILE A 81 0.64 3.71 -13.15
CA ILE A 81 0.98 2.28 -13.07
C ILE A 81 2.48 2.10 -13.34
N ASN A 82 3.01 2.77 -14.36
CA ASN A 82 4.42 2.69 -14.73
C ASN A 82 5.36 3.23 -13.65
N LEU A 83 4.96 4.30 -12.98
CA LEU A 83 5.79 4.94 -11.95
C LEU A 83 5.73 4.23 -10.60
N PHE A 84 4.58 3.64 -10.23
CA PHE A 84 4.33 3.18 -8.86
C PHE A 84 3.98 1.69 -8.73
N LEU A 85 3.56 1.00 -9.80
CA LEU A 85 3.04 -0.37 -9.75
C LEU A 85 3.78 -1.37 -10.65
N SER A 86 4.67 -0.92 -11.54
CA SER A 86 5.42 -1.80 -12.46
C SER A 86 6.41 -2.75 -11.81
N SER A 87 6.81 -2.49 -10.56
CA SER A 87 7.75 -3.33 -9.81
C SER A 87 7.08 -4.49 -9.08
N ASP A 88 5.75 -4.45 -8.89
CA ASP A 88 4.96 -5.40 -8.10
C ASP A 88 4.02 -6.26 -8.96
N ASN A 89 4.15 -6.21 -10.30
CA ASN A 89 3.22 -6.85 -11.23
C ASN A 89 3.50 -8.35 -11.44
N GLN A 90 3.64 -9.11 -10.36
CA GLN A 90 3.43 -10.56 -10.33
C GLN A 90 2.15 -10.81 -9.53
N SER A 91 1.05 -11.02 -10.27
CA SER A 91 -0.28 -11.45 -9.80
C SER A 91 -1.32 -10.35 -9.53
N ILE A 92 -1.73 -9.62 -10.58
CA ILE A 92 -3.17 -9.32 -10.70
C ILE A 92 -3.87 -10.59 -11.20
N SER A 93 -3.85 -11.63 -10.35
CA SER A 93 -4.71 -12.79 -10.55
C SER A 93 -6.14 -12.29 -10.40
N THR A 94 -6.91 -12.42 -11.47
CA THR A 94 -8.38 -12.46 -11.41
C THR A 94 -8.78 -13.37 -10.26
N THR A 95 -9.14 -12.78 -9.12
CA THR A 95 -9.74 -13.54 -8.02
C THR A 95 -11.22 -13.73 -8.37
N SER A 96 -11.46 -14.58 -9.38
CA SER A 96 -12.63 -15.44 -9.35
C SER A 96 -12.30 -16.51 -8.32
N VAL A 97 -12.93 -16.42 -7.14
CA VAL A 97 -12.97 -17.54 -6.21
C VAL A 97 -14.42 -17.86 -5.98
N SER A 98 -14.83 -18.98 -6.57
CA SER A 98 -16.09 -19.66 -6.32
C SER A 98 -16.20 -20.03 -4.85
N SER A 99 -17.33 -19.65 -4.22
CA SER A 99 -18.26 -20.50 -3.46
C SER A 99 -19.21 -19.63 -2.64
#